data_AF-A0A1D6L5F8-F1
#
_entry.id   AF-A0A1D6L5F8-F1
#
_cell.length_a   1.000
_cell.length_b   1.000
_cell.length_c   1.000
_cell.angle_alpha   90.00
_cell.angle_beta   90.00
_cell.angle_gamma   90.00
#
_symmetry.space_group_name_H-M   'P 1'
#
loop_
_entity.id
_entity.type
_entity.pdbx_description
1 polymer ?
#
loop_
_entity_poly.entity_id
_entity_poly.type
_entity_poly.pdbx_seq_one_letter_code
_entity_poly.pdbx_strand_id
1 'polypeptide(L)'
;MSTGSGGTKGSKRVLAPNAEDQVGRVTRQKTKEQSSAEKDVRGSTTNTEEQALISANCPAQHDDEIQICDEGKKIDTMESLVGGHGVEGKESKTPIEAVAQVLASSKFLQNIGLVPATKKSGNGGDPTRVADLEAELESEKQNTLEVRAQLDALKKKVEESERARDKELEKINDLQKGADETNALLRRLFSLNK
;
A
#
# COMPACT_ATOMS: atom_id res chain seq x y z
N MET A 1 -28.18 53.65 22.30
CA MET A 1 -28.56 53.55 20.88
C MET A 1 -27.29 53.52 20.03
N SER A 2 -27.37 52.88 18.86
CA SER A 2 -26.37 52.75 17.80
C SER A 2 -25.26 51.70 17.95
N THR A 3 -25.58 50.56 17.34
CA THR A 3 -24.70 49.53 16.80
C THR A 3 -23.83 50.06 15.66
N GLY A 4 -22.62 49.51 15.50
CA GLY A 4 -21.77 49.74 14.32
C GLY A 4 -20.75 48.63 14.14
N SER A 5 -21.19 47.51 13.57
CA SER A 5 -20.39 46.39 13.09
C SER A 5 -19.47 46.82 11.94
N GLY A 6 -18.19 46.45 12.00
CA GLY A 6 -17.21 46.71 10.94
C GLY A 6 -16.12 45.64 10.94
N GLY A 7 -16.51 44.39 10.72
CA GLY A 7 -15.55 43.27 10.60
C GLY A 7 -14.68 43.41 9.34
N THR A 8 -13.41 43.74 9.51
CA THR A 8 -12.41 43.61 8.45
C THR A 8 -12.14 42.12 8.24
N LYS A 9 -12.77 41.53 7.22
CA LYS A 9 -12.46 40.16 6.80
C LYS A 9 -11.00 40.11 6.36
N GLY A 10 -10.15 39.51 7.20
CA GLY A 10 -8.80 39.15 6.80
C GLY A 10 -8.87 38.13 5.66
N SER A 11 -8.65 38.58 4.43
CA SER A 11 -8.46 37.68 3.28
C SER A 11 -7.17 36.89 3.49
N LYS A 12 -7.29 35.71 4.09
CA LYS A 12 -6.27 34.68 3.97
C LYS A 12 -6.28 34.20 2.52
N ARG A 13 -5.39 34.74 1.69
CA ARG A 13 -5.11 34.14 0.38
C ARG A 13 -4.51 32.77 0.64
N VAL A 14 -5.28 31.73 0.40
CA VAL A 14 -4.78 30.36 0.32
C VAL A 14 -3.98 30.29 -0.98
N LEU A 15 -2.66 30.05 -0.90
CA LEU A 15 -1.91 29.65 -2.09
C LEU A 15 -2.49 28.31 -2.54
N ALA A 16 -2.97 28.25 -3.78
CA ALA A 16 -3.32 26.98 -4.39
C ALA A 16 -2.05 26.12 -4.49
N PRO A 17 -2.09 24.82 -4.10
CA PRO A 17 -0.98 23.92 -4.34
C PRO A 17 -0.67 23.88 -5.84
N ASN A 18 0.62 23.91 -6.17
CA ASN A 18 1.09 23.86 -7.56
C ASN A 18 0.60 22.55 -8.21
N ALA A 19 0.10 22.63 -9.45
CA ALA A 19 -0.62 21.53 -10.11
C ALA A 19 0.27 20.34 -10.51
N GLU A 20 1.57 20.37 -10.18
CA GLU A 20 2.56 19.40 -10.67
C GLU A 20 2.83 18.25 -9.68
N ASP A 21 2.27 18.27 -8.46
CA ASP A 21 2.58 17.26 -7.43
C ASP A 21 1.36 16.54 -6.84
N GLN A 22 0.23 16.52 -7.57
CA GLN A 22 -0.93 15.74 -7.14
C GLN A 22 -0.84 14.30 -7.64
N VAL A 23 -0.39 13.39 -6.78
CA VAL A 23 -0.69 11.96 -6.93
C VAL A 23 -2.21 11.82 -6.97
N GLY A 24 -2.73 11.43 -8.13
CA GLY A 24 -4.16 11.38 -8.43
C GLY A 24 -4.94 10.65 -7.35
N ARG A 25 -5.85 11.36 -6.69
CA ARG A 25 -6.78 10.76 -5.73
C ARG A 25 -7.78 9.92 -6.51
N VAL A 26 -7.61 8.61 -6.49
CA VAL A 26 -8.51 7.66 -7.15
C VAL A 26 -9.82 7.56 -6.37
N THR A 27 -10.85 8.26 -6.84
CA THR A 27 -12.24 8.02 -6.38
C THR A 27 -12.93 7.07 -7.35
N ARG A 28 -13.34 5.89 -6.87
CA ARG A 28 -14.16 4.93 -7.64
C ARG A 28 -15.59 5.47 -7.79
N GLN A 29 -15.85 6.28 -8.81
CA GLN A 29 -17.21 6.45 -9.30
C GLN A 29 -17.59 5.22 -10.14
N LYS A 30 -18.67 4.53 -9.76
CA LYS A 30 -19.28 3.51 -10.63
C LYS A 30 -20.01 4.20 -11.77
N THR A 31 -19.46 4.19 -12.96
CA THR A 31 -20.22 4.41 -14.18
C THR A 31 -21.00 3.14 -14.52
N LYS A 32 -22.32 3.27 -14.57
CA LYS A 32 -23.22 2.28 -15.15
C LYS A 32 -23.15 2.45 -16.66
N GLU A 33 -22.63 1.44 -17.36
CA GLU A 33 -22.58 1.44 -18.82
C GLU A 33 -24.00 1.47 -19.40
N GLN A 34 -24.23 2.37 -20.35
CA GLN A 34 -25.31 2.25 -21.31
C GLN A 34 -24.67 1.92 -22.66
N SER A 35 -24.85 0.68 -23.09
CA SER A 35 -24.50 0.23 -24.42
C SER A 35 -25.51 0.76 -25.43
N SER A 36 -25.02 1.16 -26.60
CA SER A 36 -25.81 1.21 -27.82
C SER A 36 -24.97 0.65 -28.97
N ALA A 37 -25.50 -0.40 -29.58
CA ALA A 37 -25.11 -1.01 -30.86
C ALA A 37 -24.94 0.06 -31.96
N GLU A 38 -24.27 -0.11 -33.10
CA GLU A 38 -24.01 -1.21 -34.03
C GLU A 38 -23.03 -0.57 -35.05
N LYS A 39 -21.96 -1.18 -35.57
CA LYS A 39 -21.96 -2.06 -36.74
C LYS A 39 -20.54 -2.60 -36.99
N ASP A 40 -20.52 -3.87 -37.36
CA ASP A 40 -19.51 -4.69 -38.06
C ASP A 40 -18.19 -4.06 -38.55
N VAL A 41 -17.05 -4.70 -38.25
CA VAL A 41 -16.47 -5.74 -39.11
C VAL A 41 -15.46 -6.61 -38.31
N ARG A 42 -15.92 -7.84 -38.08
CA ARG A 42 -15.23 -9.12 -37.86
C ARG A 42 -13.69 -9.15 -37.82
N GLY A 43 -13.18 -9.55 -36.66
CA GLY A 43 -11.89 -10.21 -36.45
C GLY A 43 -11.95 -11.05 -35.16
N SER A 44 -12.65 -12.18 -35.22
CA SER A 44 -12.84 -13.11 -34.10
C SER A 44 -11.69 -14.10 -34.04
N THR A 45 -10.99 -14.17 -32.89
CA THR A 45 -10.49 -15.44 -32.33
C THR A 45 -10.47 -15.34 -30.82
N THR A 46 -11.52 -15.90 -30.23
CA THR A 46 -11.61 -16.61 -28.95
C THR A 46 -10.32 -16.72 -28.13
N ASN A 47 -10.34 -16.22 -26.89
CA ASN A 47 -9.64 -16.89 -25.80
C ASN A 47 -10.59 -17.04 -24.61
N THR A 48 -11.01 -18.28 -24.40
CA THR A 48 -11.79 -18.79 -23.27
C THR A 48 -10.77 -19.34 -22.26
N GLU A 49 -11.06 -19.21 -20.96
CA GLU A 49 -10.22 -19.61 -19.80
C GLU A 49 -9.12 -18.56 -19.51
N GLU A 50 -9.06 -17.86 -18.38
CA GLU A 50 -9.50 -18.12 -17.02
C GLU A 50 -9.86 -16.78 -16.34
N GLN A 51 -11.11 -16.59 -15.93
CA GLN A 51 -11.44 -15.62 -14.89
C GLN A 51 -11.70 -16.39 -13.61
N ALA A 52 -10.63 -16.86 -12.98
CA ALA A 52 -10.67 -17.28 -11.58
C ALA A 52 -10.94 -16.03 -10.75
N LEU A 53 -12.19 -15.85 -10.35
CA LEU A 53 -12.60 -14.83 -9.40
C LEU A 53 -11.79 -15.03 -8.12
N ILE A 54 -10.93 -14.06 -7.80
CA ILE A 54 -10.30 -13.95 -6.49
C ILE A 54 -11.44 -13.73 -5.49
N SER A 55 -11.86 -14.82 -4.84
CA SER A 55 -12.73 -14.78 -3.67
C SER A 55 -11.94 -14.13 -2.55
N ALA A 56 -12.03 -12.81 -2.44
CA ALA A 56 -11.52 -12.08 -1.30
C ALA A 56 -12.34 -12.49 -0.08
N ASN A 57 -11.78 -13.40 0.72
CA ASN A 57 -12.26 -13.70 2.05
C ASN A 57 -11.96 -12.49 2.93
N CYS A 58 -12.89 -11.53 2.98
CA CYS A 58 -12.82 -10.43 3.92
C CYS A 58 -13.17 -10.97 5.31
N PRO A 59 -12.25 -11.00 6.29
CA PRO A 59 -12.63 -11.33 7.64
C PRO A 59 -13.62 -10.27 8.13
N ALA A 60 -14.77 -10.74 8.62
CA ALA A 60 -15.82 -9.93 9.19
C ALA A 60 -15.21 -8.97 10.23
N GLN A 61 -15.61 -7.70 10.13
CA GLN A 61 -15.30 -6.67 11.11
C GLN A 61 -15.73 -7.18 12.50
N HIS A 62 -14.76 -7.40 13.39
CA HIS A 62 -15.07 -7.46 14.81
C HIS A 62 -15.15 -6.01 15.28
N ASP A 63 -16.29 -5.62 15.83
CA ASP A 63 -16.42 -4.35 16.53
C ASP A 63 -15.41 -4.33 17.67
N ASP A 64 -14.39 -3.47 17.58
CA ASP A 64 -13.52 -3.16 18.71
C ASP A 64 -14.33 -2.35 19.72
N GLU A 65 -15.13 -3.04 20.53
CA GLU A 65 -15.65 -2.46 21.77
C GLU A 65 -14.44 -2.06 22.63
N ILE A 66 -14.19 -0.75 22.72
CA ILE A 66 -13.28 -0.19 23.71
C ILE A 66 -13.90 -0.50 25.07
N GLN A 67 -13.47 -1.63 25.65
CA GLN A 67 -13.84 -2.02 26.99
C GLN A 67 -13.24 -0.99 27.95
N ILE A 68 -14.07 -0.07 28.43
CA ILE A 68 -13.71 0.94 29.41
C ILE A 68 -13.09 0.21 30.60
N CYS A 69 -11.80 0.47 30.85
CA CYS A 69 -11.07 -0.18 31.92
C CYS A 69 -11.70 0.19 33.27
N ASP A 70 -12.21 -0.81 34.00
CA ASP A 70 -12.69 -0.72 35.39
C ASP A 70 -11.52 -0.50 36.39
N GLU A 71 -10.58 0.40 36.09
CA GLU A 71 -9.46 0.71 36.98
C GLU A 71 -9.91 1.41 38.27
N GLY A 72 -11.01 2.16 38.24
CA GLY A 72 -11.61 2.76 39.46
C GLY A 72 -12.00 1.70 40.50
N LYS A 73 -12.51 0.55 40.06
CA LYS A 73 -12.96 -0.56 40.92
C LYS A 73 -11.81 -1.21 41.70
N LYS A 74 -10.56 -1.12 41.20
CA LYS A 74 -9.39 -1.76 41.81
C LYS A 74 -8.83 -0.94 42.98
N ILE A 75 -8.99 0.39 42.94
CA ILE A 75 -8.66 1.27 44.06
C ILE A 75 -9.63 0.99 45.22
N ASP A 76 -10.93 0.91 44.93
CA ASP A 76 -11.97 0.53 45.91
C ASP A 76 -11.70 -0.85 46.53
N THR A 77 -11.12 -1.78 45.75
CA THR A 77 -10.76 -3.12 46.24
C THR A 77 -9.60 -3.08 47.24
N MET A 78 -8.59 -2.23 47.06
CA MET A 78 -7.52 -2.06 48.06
C MET A 78 -8.02 -1.33 49.31
N GLU A 79 -8.88 -0.32 49.15
CA GLU A 79 -9.45 0.43 50.27
C GLU A 79 -10.42 -0.43 51.09
N SER A 80 -11.19 -1.31 50.44
CA SER A 80 -12.09 -2.28 51.10
C SER A 80 -11.35 -3.46 51.74
N LEU A 81 -10.18 -3.87 51.25
CA LEU A 81 -9.38 -4.94 51.86
C LEU A 81 -8.57 -4.45 53.08
N VAL A 82 -8.25 -3.15 53.13
CA VAL A 82 -7.60 -2.50 54.27
C VAL A 82 -8.62 -1.97 55.29
N GLY A 83 -9.81 -1.57 54.83
CA GLY A 83 -10.92 -1.10 55.65
C GLY A 83 -11.68 -2.27 56.28
N GLY A 84 -11.37 -2.59 57.53
CA GLY A 84 -12.09 -3.58 58.31
C GLY A 84 -13.60 -3.31 58.34
N HIS A 85 -14.38 -4.26 57.80
CA HIS A 85 -15.77 -4.48 58.18
C HIS A 85 -15.96 -5.97 58.41
N GLY A 86 -16.28 -6.32 59.65
CA GLY A 86 -16.50 -7.69 60.06
C GLY A 86 -17.80 -8.25 59.50
N VAL A 87 -17.69 -9.37 58.79
CA VAL A 87 -18.68 -10.47 58.79
C VAL A 87 -17.88 -11.77 58.64
N GLU A 88 -18.26 -12.78 59.42
CA GLU A 88 -17.60 -14.07 59.63
C GLU A 88 -17.07 -14.77 58.36
N GLY A 89 -15.86 -15.34 58.45
CA GLY A 89 -15.55 -16.63 57.80
C GLY A 89 -14.65 -16.63 56.55
N LYS A 90 -13.95 -15.54 56.20
CA LYS A 90 -12.89 -15.59 55.17
C LYS A 90 -11.67 -14.82 55.64
N GLU A 91 -10.53 -15.51 55.65
CA GLU A 91 -9.22 -15.00 56.07
C GLU A 91 -8.97 -13.61 55.47
N SER A 92 -8.84 -12.61 56.35
CA SER A 92 -8.39 -11.27 55.98
C SER A 92 -7.00 -11.41 55.37
N LYS A 93 -6.92 -11.27 54.06
CA LYS A 93 -5.65 -11.35 53.32
C LYS A 93 -4.68 -10.35 53.92
N THR A 94 -3.47 -10.82 54.20
CA THR A 94 -2.42 -9.93 54.68
C THR A 94 -2.10 -8.89 53.60
N PRO A 95 -1.60 -7.69 53.96
CA PRO A 95 -1.23 -6.67 52.97
C PRO A 95 -0.30 -7.19 51.87
N ILE A 96 0.56 -8.16 52.20
CA ILE A 96 1.45 -8.84 51.27
C ILE A 96 0.68 -9.66 50.22
N GLU A 97 -0.36 -10.38 50.63
CA GLU A 97 -1.20 -11.16 49.73
C GLU A 97 -2.07 -10.27 48.82
N ALA A 98 -2.53 -9.14 49.35
CA ALA A 98 -3.26 -8.13 48.56
C ALA A 98 -2.37 -7.57 47.44
N VAL A 99 -1.12 -7.21 47.76
CA VAL A 99 -0.14 -6.74 46.76
C VAL A 99 0.19 -7.85 45.76
N ALA A 100 0.42 -9.09 46.22
CA ALA A 100 0.68 -10.22 45.33
C ALA A 100 -0.47 -10.46 44.33
N GLN A 101 -1.72 -10.34 44.77
CA GLN A 101 -2.90 -10.48 43.91
C GLN A 101 -3.01 -9.36 42.86
N VAL A 102 -2.69 -8.12 43.24
CA VAL A 102 -2.70 -6.97 42.32
C VAL A 102 -1.58 -7.11 41.28
N LEU A 103 -0.38 -7.53 41.69
CA LEU A 103 0.73 -7.77 40.78
C LEU A 103 0.42 -8.91 39.80
N ALA A 104 -0.14 -10.03 40.29
CA ALA A 104 -0.51 -11.17 39.47
C ALA A 104 -1.64 -10.87 38.46
N SER A 105 -2.47 -9.85 38.71
CA SER A 105 -3.59 -9.46 37.84
C SER A 105 -3.29 -8.23 36.96
N SER A 106 -2.09 -7.65 37.05
CA SER A 106 -1.71 -6.44 36.33
C SER A 106 -1.46 -6.71 34.84
N LYS A 107 -2.21 -6.01 33.98
CA LYS A 107 -2.03 -6.03 32.51
C LYS A 107 -0.79 -5.29 32.07
N PHE A 108 -0.45 -4.21 32.76
CA PHE A 108 0.77 -3.46 32.50
C PHE A 108 2.00 -4.36 32.65
N LEU A 109 2.12 -5.08 33.78
CA LEU A 109 3.24 -5.99 34.04
C LEU A 109 3.30 -7.17 33.05
N GLN A 110 2.13 -7.66 32.62
CA GLN A 110 2.01 -8.66 31.56
C GLN A 110 2.53 -8.12 30.21
N ASN A 111 2.20 -6.88 29.87
CA ASN A 111 2.58 -6.26 28.58
C ASN A 111 4.06 -5.89 28.52
N ILE A 112 4.66 -5.47 29.63
CA ILE A 112 6.11 -5.17 29.71
C ILE A 112 6.99 -6.40 29.97
N GLY A 113 6.38 -7.60 30.03
CA GLY A 113 7.10 -8.87 30.18
C GLY A 113 7.63 -9.19 31.57
N LEU A 114 7.22 -8.46 32.61
CA LEU A 114 7.65 -8.70 34.00
C LEU A 114 6.81 -9.79 34.70
N VAL A 115 5.60 -10.07 34.22
CA VAL A 115 4.76 -11.17 34.71
C VAL A 115 4.46 -12.12 33.55
N PRO A 116 4.68 -13.45 33.72
CA PRO A 116 4.33 -14.42 32.69
C PRO A 116 2.86 -14.27 32.32
N ALA A 117 2.58 -14.13 31.03
CA ALA A 117 1.20 -14.12 30.56
C ALA A 117 0.50 -15.41 31.04
N THR A 118 -0.54 -15.29 31.86
CA THR A 118 -1.37 -16.42 32.26
C THR A 118 -1.77 -17.12 30.98
N LYS A 119 -1.36 -18.38 30.83
CA LYS A 119 -1.42 -19.12 29.55
C LYS A 119 -2.83 -19.05 28.96
N LYS A 120 -3.02 -18.18 27.96
CA LYS A 120 -4.16 -18.22 27.05
C LYS A 120 -3.57 -18.42 25.67
N SER A 121 -3.62 -19.67 25.22
CA SER A 121 -3.20 -20.16 23.92
C SER A 121 -1.72 -19.93 23.58
N GLY A 122 -1.06 -20.99 23.12
CA GLY A 122 0.37 -21.01 22.87
C GLY A 122 0.77 -20.00 21.80
N ASN A 123 1.60 -19.03 22.19
CA ASN A 123 2.61 -18.46 21.30
C ASN A 123 3.98 -18.98 21.76
N GLY A 124 4.09 -20.30 21.93
CA GLY A 124 5.39 -20.96 21.77
C GLY A 124 5.64 -21.00 20.27
N GLY A 125 6.87 -20.68 19.83
CA GLY A 125 7.24 -20.63 18.42
C GLY A 125 6.63 -21.80 17.65
N ASP A 126 5.61 -21.49 16.86
CA ASP A 126 4.92 -22.46 16.03
C ASP A 126 5.87 -22.78 14.87
N PRO A 127 6.48 -23.99 14.83
CA PRO A 127 7.45 -24.36 13.80
C PRO A 127 6.84 -24.27 12.39
N THR A 128 5.51 -24.34 12.29
CA THR A 128 4.75 -24.19 11.04
C THR A 128 4.95 -22.80 10.44
N ARG A 129 4.85 -21.76 11.27
CA ARG A 129 5.00 -20.37 10.83
C ARG A 129 6.44 -20.03 10.42
N VAL A 130 7.44 -20.70 11.00
CA VAL A 130 8.84 -20.55 10.58
C VAL A 130 9.06 -21.22 9.21
N ALA A 131 8.52 -22.43 9.02
CA ALA A 131 8.60 -23.13 7.73
C ALA A 131 7.91 -22.36 6.60
N ASP A 132 6.76 -21.75 6.88
CA ASP A 132 6.05 -20.91 5.90
C ASP A 132 6.87 -19.68 5.49
N LEU A 133 7.48 -18.99 6.46
CA LEU A 133 8.36 -17.83 6.20
C LEU A 133 9.62 -18.22 5.43
N GLU A 134 10.19 -19.40 5.71
CA GLU A 134 11.34 -19.92 4.96
C GLU A 134 10.96 -20.23 3.49
N ALA A 135 9.78 -20.80 3.26
CA ALA A 135 9.28 -21.07 1.92
C ALA A 135 9.00 -19.77 1.14
N GLU A 136 8.38 -18.77 1.80
CA GLU A 136 8.12 -17.46 1.22
C GLU A 136 9.43 -16.76 0.84
N LEU A 137 10.42 -16.75 1.73
CA LEU A 137 11.73 -16.18 1.47
C LEU A 137 12.43 -16.84 0.27
N GLU A 138 12.35 -18.16 0.15
CA GLU A 138 12.96 -18.87 -0.97
C GLU A 138 12.24 -18.57 -2.30
N SER A 139 10.91 -18.45 -2.27
CA SER A 139 10.13 -18.02 -3.42
C SER A 139 10.46 -16.58 -3.85
N GLU A 140 10.70 -15.67 -2.90
CA GLU A 140 11.09 -14.29 -3.15
C GLU A 140 12.51 -14.17 -3.73
N LYS A 141 13.46 -14.98 -3.25
CA LYS A 141 14.80 -15.09 -3.86
C LYS A 141 14.71 -15.54 -5.31
N GLN A 142 13.90 -16.56 -5.59
CA GLN A 142 13.71 -17.07 -6.94
C GLN A 142 13.06 -16.02 -7.85
N ASN A 143 12.05 -15.30 -7.35
CA ASN A 143 11.43 -14.19 -8.06
C ASN A 143 12.44 -13.07 -8.37
N THR A 144 13.29 -12.71 -7.40
CA THR A 144 14.34 -11.71 -7.58
C THR A 144 15.32 -12.10 -8.68
N LEU A 145 15.72 -13.37 -8.75
CA LEU A 145 16.58 -13.89 -9.81
C LEU A 145 15.89 -13.84 -11.17
N GLU A 146 14.62 -14.17 -11.24
CA GLU A 146 13.83 -14.11 -12.47
C GLU A 146 13.70 -12.67 -12.98
N VAL A 147 13.31 -11.72 -12.12
CA VAL A 147 13.20 -10.30 -12.47
C VAL A 147 14.54 -9.77 -12.96
N ARG A 148 15.64 -10.15 -12.32
CA ARG A 148 16.99 -9.76 -12.74
C ARG A 148 17.33 -10.32 -14.13
N ALA A 149 17.01 -11.59 -14.39
CA ALA A 149 17.20 -12.20 -15.70
C ALA A 149 16.36 -11.51 -16.79
N GLN A 150 15.12 -11.13 -16.48
CA GLN A 150 14.27 -10.37 -17.40
C GLN A 150 14.84 -8.98 -17.68
N LEU A 151 15.37 -8.29 -16.67
CA LEU A 151 16.05 -6.99 -16.84
C LEU A 151 17.28 -7.11 -17.75
N ASP A 152 18.12 -8.12 -17.56
CA ASP A 152 19.31 -8.34 -18.40
C ASP A 152 18.92 -8.68 -19.84
N ALA A 153 17.89 -9.51 -20.03
CA ALA A 153 17.37 -9.82 -21.35
C ALA A 153 16.77 -8.60 -22.05
N LEU A 154 16.01 -7.77 -21.32
CA LEU A 154 15.43 -6.54 -21.85
C LEU A 154 16.52 -5.52 -22.21
N LYS A 155 17.52 -5.34 -21.35
CA LYS A 155 18.68 -4.48 -21.61
C LYS A 155 19.39 -4.88 -22.90
N LYS A 156 19.62 -6.18 -23.11
CA LYS A 156 20.22 -6.68 -24.35
C LYS A 156 19.37 -6.35 -25.58
N LYS A 157 18.05 -6.56 -25.50
CA LYS A 157 17.13 -6.22 -26.60
C LYS A 157 17.11 -4.73 -26.92
N VAL A 158 17.17 -3.87 -25.90
CA VAL A 158 17.28 -2.41 -26.08
C VAL A 158 18.56 -2.08 -26.82
N GLU A 159 19.72 -2.54 -26.36
CA GLU A 159 20.99 -2.27 -27.03
C GLU A 159 21.01 -2.76 -28.50
N GLU A 160 20.45 -3.94 -28.78
CA GLU A 160 20.33 -4.46 -30.14
C GLU A 160 19.40 -3.59 -31.01
N SER A 161 18.24 -3.18 -30.45
CA SER A 161 17.30 -2.29 -31.13
C SER A 161 17.91 -0.92 -31.41
N GLU A 162 18.71 -0.37 -30.49
CA GLU A 162 19.38 0.91 -30.70
C GLU A 162 20.43 0.82 -31.81
N ARG A 163 21.26 -0.23 -31.81
CA ARG A 163 22.22 -0.47 -32.91
C ARG A 163 21.53 -0.66 -34.26
N ALA A 164 20.35 -1.27 -34.28
CA ALA A 164 19.57 -1.42 -35.52
C ALA A 164 19.05 -0.07 -36.03
N ARG A 165 18.53 0.76 -35.12
CA ARG A 165 18.06 2.12 -35.42
C ARG A 165 19.19 3.02 -35.94
N ASP A 166 20.38 2.94 -35.36
CA ASP A 166 21.53 3.75 -35.79
C ASP A 166 21.94 3.44 -37.24
N LYS A 167 21.95 2.14 -37.61
CA LYS A 167 22.19 1.71 -38.99
C LYS A 167 21.12 2.18 -39.96
N GLU A 168 19.87 2.25 -39.51
CA GLU A 168 18.77 2.76 -40.33
C GLU A 168 18.89 4.27 -40.57
N LEU A 169 19.28 5.02 -39.53
CA LEU A 169 19.56 6.46 -39.64
C LEU A 169 20.72 6.75 -40.60
N GLU A 170 21.78 5.95 -40.57
CA GLU A 170 22.89 6.06 -41.52
C GLU A 170 22.42 5.88 -42.97
N LYS A 171 21.60 4.84 -43.24
CA LYS A 171 21.02 4.63 -44.58
C LYS A 171 20.14 5.79 -45.04
N ILE A 172 19.33 6.35 -44.14
CA ILE A 172 18.49 7.51 -44.47
C ILE A 172 19.36 8.71 -44.82
N ASN A 173 20.46 8.92 -44.10
CA ASN A 173 21.39 10.01 -44.38
C ASN A 173 22.05 9.86 -45.76
N ASP A 174 22.53 8.66 -46.11
CA ASP A 174 23.12 8.38 -47.41
C ASP A 174 22.12 8.61 -48.56
N LEU A 175 20.87 8.15 -48.38
CA LEU A 175 19.82 8.37 -49.35
C LEU A 175 19.46 9.86 -49.51
N GLN A 176 19.38 10.61 -48.40
CA GLN A 176 19.15 12.05 -48.44
C GLN A 176 20.28 12.76 -49.17
N LYS A 177 21.53 12.40 -48.90
CA LYS A 177 22.68 12.95 -49.60
C LYS A 177 22.62 12.68 -51.10
N GLY A 178 22.30 11.44 -51.51
CA GLY A 178 22.10 11.11 -52.93
C GLY A 178 20.93 11.88 -53.57
N ALA A 179 19.85 12.09 -52.83
CA ALA A 179 18.71 12.92 -53.28
C ALA A 179 19.11 14.39 -53.45
N ASP A 180 19.91 14.94 -52.54
CA ASP A 180 20.39 16.32 -52.61
C ASP A 180 21.37 16.52 -53.76
N GLU A 181 22.28 15.57 -53.99
CA GLU A 181 23.21 15.59 -55.12
C GLU A 181 22.48 15.51 -56.47
N THR A 182 21.50 14.62 -56.60
CA THR A 182 20.67 14.53 -57.82
C THR A 182 19.85 15.79 -58.03
N ASN A 183 19.24 16.34 -56.96
CA ASN A 183 18.53 17.62 -57.02
C ASN A 183 19.45 18.78 -57.43
N ALA A 184 20.67 18.83 -56.92
CA ALA A 184 21.66 19.85 -57.29
C ALA A 184 22.04 19.76 -58.77
N LEU A 185 22.25 18.54 -59.29
CA LEU A 185 22.52 18.31 -60.71
C LEU A 185 21.36 18.78 -61.59
N LEU A 186 20.12 18.43 -61.24
CA LEU A 186 18.92 18.85 -61.97
C LEU A 186 18.81 20.39 -62.02
N ARG A 187 19.01 21.08 -60.90
CA ARG A 187 19.01 22.55 -60.85
C ARG A 187 20.06 23.16 -61.78
N ARG A 188 21.26 22.56 -61.86
CA ARG A 188 22.32 23.01 -62.77
C ARG A 188 21.92 22.82 -64.23
N LEU A 189 21.35 21.67 -64.61
CA LEU A 189 20.88 21.41 -65.97
C LEU A 189 19.79 22.38 -66.42
N PHE A 190 18.81 22.67 -65.57
CA PHE A 190 17.78 23.65 -65.90
C PHE A 190 18.31 25.08 -66.00
N SER A 191 19.39 25.39 -65.28
CA SER A 191 20.03 26.71 -65.36
C SER A 191 20.82 26.93 -66.65
N LEU A 192 21.24 25.85 -67.32
CA LEU A 192 21.97 25.89 -68.60
C LEU A 192 21.05 26.05 -69.82
N ASN A 193 19.74 25.80 -69.67
CA ASN A 193 18.74 25.92 -70.73
C ASN A 193 17.95 27.23 -70.64
N LYS A 194 18.55 28.26 -70.05
CA LYS A 194 18.02 29.63 -69.97
C LYS A 194 18.81 30.57 -70.85
#